data_AF-A0A939XFG7-F1
#
_entry.id   AF-A0A939XFG7-F1
#
_cell.length_a   1.000
_cell.length_b   1.000
_cell.length_c   1.000
_cell.angle_alpha   90.00
_cell.angle_beta   90.00
_cell.angle_gamma   90.00
#
_symmetry.space_group_name_H-M   'P 1'
#
loop_
_entity.id
_entity.type
_entity.pdbx_description
1 polymer ?
#
loop_
_entity_poly.entity_id
_entity_poly.type
_entity_poly.pdbx_seq_one_letter_code
_entity_poly.pdbx_strand_id
1 'polypeptide(L)'
;TKESKKILSGEFGQTIKPFNPEVQKKCIGDTKPITCRPADLIPPQLDKFREECKEWIEQEEDVLSYALFPQVATDFFKYRQAQKTGVDVNAADSANKAYPV
;
A
#
# COMPACT_ATOMS: atom_id res chain seq x y z
N THR A 1 0.46 19.15 4.38
CA THR A 1 0.15 17.90 3.63
C THR A 1 -0.03 16.75 4.62
N LYS A 2 -0.54 15.58 4.17
CA LYS A 2 -0.73 14.40 5.03
C LYS A 2 0.59 13.93 5.64
N GLU A 3 1.64 13.83 4.83
CA GLU A 3 2.96 13.34 5.26
C GLU A 3 3.65 14.27 6.27
N SER A 4 3.58 15.60 6.10
CA SER A 4 4.16 16.53 7.08
C SER A 4 3.51 16.41 8.46
N LYS A 5 2.19 16.14 8.53
CA LYS A 5 1.50 15.92 9.81
C LYS A 5 1.94 14.61 10.46
N LYS A 6 2.16 13.57 9.67
CA LYS A 6 2.67 12.27 10.13
C LYS A 6 4.10 12.34 10.69
N ILE A 7 4.96 13.16 10.08
CA ILE A 7 6.29 13.43 10.63
C ILE A 7 6.15 14.08 12.01
N LEU A 8 5.26 15.06 12.13
CA LEU A 8 4.99 15.75 13.40
C LEU A 8 4.29 14.85 14.44
N SER A 9 3.58 13.81 14.03
CA SER A 9 2.99 12.80 14.94
C SER A 9 3.98 11.68 15.31
N GLY A 10 5.20 11.67 14.78
CA GLY A 10 6.21 10.65 15.09
C GLY A 10 6.06 9.35 14.28
N GLU A 11 5.14 9.29 13.30
CA GLU A 11 4.92 8.09 12.47
C GLU A 11 6.10 7.75 11.54
N PHE A 12 7.04 8.66 11.37
CA PHE A 12 8.30 8.45 10.65
C PHE A 12 9.51 8.23 11.57
N GLY A 13 9.27 8.12 12.89
CA GLY A 13 10.30 8.03 13.91
C GLY A 13 10.72 9.39 14.46
N GLN A 14 11.76 9.37 15.30
CA GLN A 14 12.26 10.54 16.00
C GLN A 14 13.23 11.34 15.12
N THR A 15 12.99 12.64 15.00
CA THR A 15 13.91 13.56 14.35
C THR A 15 15.11 13.87 15.23
N ILE A 16 16.24 14.23 14.61
CA ILE A 16 17.50 14.57 15.30
C ILE A 16 17.30 15.69 16.32
N LYS A 17 16.42 16.65 16.02
CA LYS A 17 16.05 17.75 16.91
C LYS A 17 14.54 17.71 17.19
N PRO A 18 14.10 18.09 18.39
CA PRO A 18 12.68 18.20 18.70
C PRO A 18 12.02 19.30 17.86
N PHE A 19 10.74 19.13 17.58
CA PHE A 19 9.94 20.17 16.93
C PHE A 19 9.65 21.33 17.89
N ASN A 20 9.39 22.50 17.31
CA ASN A 20 8.80 23.58 18.08
C ASN A 20 7.39 23.15 18.56
N PRO A 21 7.10 23.14 19.87
CA PRO A 21 5.84 22.64 20.42
C PRO A 21 4.60 23.39 19.92
N GLU A 22 4.70 24.71 19.73
CA GLU A 22 3.58 25.53 19.26
C GLU A 22 3.22 25.21 17.82
N VAL A 23 4.24 25.07 16.96
CA VAL A 23 4.06 24.69 15.56
C VAL A 23 3.53 23.27 15.46
N GLN A 24 4.09 22.34 16.23
CA GLN A 24 3.65 20.95 16.26
C GLN A 24 2.16 20.88 16.65
N LYS A 25 1.76 21.52 17.76
CA LYS A 25 0.37 21.58 18.22
C LYS A 25 -0.56 22.23 17.19
N LYS A 26 -0.12 23.31 16.52
CA LYS A 26 -0.92 23.95 15.46
C LYS A 26 -1.16 23.02 14.26
N CYS A 27 -0.23 22.12 13.96
CA CYS A 27 -0.33 21.22 12.81
C CYS A 27 -1.10 19.92 13.10
N ILE A 28 -0.94 19.33 14.29
CA ILE A 28 -1.53 18.02 14.66
C ILE A 28 -2.66 18.11 15.70
N GLY A 29 -2.95 19.31 16.22
CA GLY A 29 -3.99 19.53 17.23
C GLY A 29 -3.68 18.83 18.55
N ASP A 30 -4.67 18.11 19.07
CA ASP A 30 -4.55 17.34 20.32
C ASP A 30 -4.02 15.90 20.10
N THR A 31 -3.61 15.58 18.87
CA THR A 31 -2.98 14.29 18.55
C THR A 31 -1.69 14.15 19.34
N LYS A 32 -1.58 13.09 20.15
CA LYS A 32 -0.35 12.78 20.88
C LYS A 32 0.67 12.14 19.93
N PRO A 33 1.86 12.72 19.75
CA PRO A 33 2.91 12.08 18.95
C PRO A 33 3.32 10.74 19.56
N ILE A 34 3.57 9.74 18.72
CA ILE A 34 4.14 8.47 19.16
C ILE A 34 5.63 8.63 19.44
N THR A 35 6.14 7.86 20.41
CA THR A 35 7.57 7.86 20.81
C THR A 35 8.21 6.49 20.68
N CYS A 36 7.44 5.44 20.37
CA CYS A 36 7.94 4.10 20.07
C CYS A 36 8.36 3.98 18.60
N ARG A 37 8.92 2.83 18.22
CA ARG A 37 9.19 2.52 16.81
C ARG A 37 7.84 2.35 16.10
N PRO A 38 7.54 3.10 15.02
CA PRO A 38 6.22 3.07 14.38
C PRO A 38 5.74 1.65 13.98
N ALA A 39 6.68 0.79 13.60
CA ALA A 39 6.40 -0.61 13.25
C ALA A 39 5.85 -1.44 14.42
N ASP A 40 6.06 -1.05 15.68
CA ASP A 40 5.54 -1.77 16.84
C ASP A 40 4.01 -1.66 16.96
N LEU A 41 3.41 -0.67 16.29
CA LEU A 41 1.96 -0.46 16.24
C LEU A 41 1.29 -1.14 15.04
N ILE A 42 2.08 -1.79 14.18
CA ILE A 42 1.59 -2.45 12.96
C ILE A 42 1.59 -3.97 13.20
N PRO A 43 0.43 -4.65 13.13
CA PRO A 43 0.38 -6.10 13.28
C PRO A 43 1.03 -6.79 12.06
N PRO A 44 1.47 -8.06 12.20
CA PRO A 44 1.88 -8.88 11.06
C PRO A 44 0.76 -8.97 10.00
N GLN A 45 1.08 -8.69 8.74
CA GLN A 45 0.10 -8.57 7.65
C GLN A 45 0.42 -9.47 6.44
N LEU A 46 1.52 -10.23 6.47
CA LEU A 46 1.96 -11.01 5.31
C LEU A 46 0.92 -12.05 4.86
N ASP A 47 0.33 -12.78 5.81
CA ASP A 47 -0.71 -13.78 5.50
C ASP A 47 -1.97 -13.14 4.93
N LYS A 48 -2.32 -11.95 5.42
CA LYS A 48 -3.42 -11.16 4.87
C LYS A 48 -3.16 -10.80 3.41
N PHE A 49 -1.98 -10.28 3.09
CA PHE A 49 -1.62 -9.94 1.71
C PHE A 49 -1.60 -11.16 0.80
N ARG A 50 -1.13 -12.32 1.29
CA ARG A 50 -1.15 -13.58 0.53
C ARG A 50 -2.58 -13.98 0.15
N GLU A 51 -3.53 -13.90 1.08
CA GLU A 51 -4.92 -14.23 0.76
C GLU A 51 -5.56 -13.19 -0.16
N GLU A 52 -5.25 -11.89 -0.01
CA GLU A 52 -5.78 -10.81 -0.87
C GLU A 52 -5.30 -10.90 -2.34
N CYS A 53 -4.09 -11.42 -2.60
CA CYS A 53 -3.54 -11.53 -3.95
C CYS A 53 -3.47 -12.96 -4.51
N LYS A 54 -4.05 -13.93 -3.80
CA LYS A 54 -3.91 -15.38 -4.04
C LYS A 54 -4.17 -15.84 -5.46
N GLU A 55 -5.08 -15.18 -6.16
CA GLU A 55 -5.45 -15.50 -7.55
C GLU A 55 -4.34 -15.17 -8.57
N TRP A 56 -3.38 -14.32 -8.19
CA TRP A 56 -2.30 -13.84 -9.06
C TRP A 56 -0.90 -14.34 -8.70
N ILE A 57 -0.75 -15.01 -7.54
CA ILE A 57 0.55 -15.46 -7.03
C ILE A 57 1.11 -16.56 -7.94
N GLU A 58 2.27 -16.30 -8.52
CA GLU A 58 3.09 -17.30 -9.21
C GLU A 58 4.36 -17.63 -8.41
N GLN A 59 4.81 -16.68 -7.58
CA GLN A 59 6.00 -16.77 -6.73
C GLN A 59 5.80 -15.97 -5.43
N GLU A 60 6.62 -16.23 -4.42
CA GLU A 60 6.53 -15.58 -3.11
C GLU A 60 6.74 -14.06 -3.18
N GLU A 61 7.56 -13.60 -4.12
CA GLU A 61 7.87 -12.20 -4.37
C GLU A 61 6.66 -11.42 -4.91
N ASP A 62 5.65 -12.09 -5.47
CA ASP A 62 4.40 -11.43 -5.87
C ASP A 62 3.63 -10.93 -4.64
N VAL A 63 3.67 -11.69 -3.54
CA VAL A 63 3.07 -11.27 -2.25
C VAL A 63 3.77 -10.02 -1.72
N LEU A 64 5.11 -9.96 -1.83
CA LEU A 64 5.89 -8.79 -1.44
C LEU A 64 5.60 -7.57 -2.33
N SER A 65 5.44 -7.80 -3.64
CA SER A 65 5.11 -6.75 -4.60
C SER A 65 3.73 -6.16 -4.31
N TYR A 66 2.75 -7.00 -3.99
CA TYR A 66 1.42 -6.59 -3.56
C TYR A 66 1.44 -5.85 -2.21
N ALA A 67 2.24 -6.32 -1.24
CA ALA A 67 2.37 -5.67 0.06
C ALA A 67 2.94 -4.24 -0.04
N LEU A 68 3.88 -4.00 -0.96
CA LEU A 68 4.50 -2.69 -1.16
C LEU A 68 3.64 -1.76 -2.03
N PHE A 69 3.06 -2.28 -3.11
CA PHE A 69 2.33 -1.50 -4.12
C PHE A 69 1.07 -2.21 -4.61
N PRO A 70 0.01 -2.33 -3.79
CA PRO A 70 -1.12 -3.21 -4.09
C PRO A 70 -1.79 -2.90 -5.44
N GLN A 71 -2.01 -1.62 -5.74
CA GLN A 71 -2.64 -1.20 -7.00
C GLN A 71 -1.76 -1.50 -8.22
N VAL A 72 -0.48 -1.07 -8.17
CA VAL A 72 0.47 -1.27 -9.28
C VAL A 72 0.75 -2.76 -9.51
N ALA A 73 0.88 -3.54 -8.43
CA ALA A 73 1.07 -4.98 -8.49
C ALA A 73 -0.14 -5.68 -9.11
N THR A 74 -1.37 -5.31 -8.70
CA THR A 74 -2.60 -5.88 -9.27
C THR A 74 -2.70 -5.62 -10.77
N ASP A 75 -2.39 -4.40 -11.21
CA ASP A 75 -2.40 -4.05 -12.64
C ASP A 75 -1.33 -4.86 -13.41
N PHE A 76 -0.13 -5.01 -12.83
CA PHE A 76 0.93 -5.83 -13.40
C PHE A 76 0.54 -7.32 -13.49
N PHE A 77 -0.11 -7.87 -12.46
CA PHE A 77 -0.55 -9.26 -12.45
C PHE A 77 -1.57 -9.56 -13.54
N LYS A 78 -2.56 -8.67 -13.72
CA LYS A 78 -3.53 -8.76 -14.82
C LYS A 78 -2.84 -8.70 -16.17
N TYR A 79 -1.89 -7.79 -16.35
CA TYR A 79 -1.09 -7.70 -17.57
C TYR A 79 -0.29 -8.98 -17.84
N ARG A 80 0.40 -9.53 -16.82
CA ARG A 80 1.14 -10.80 -16.92
C ARG A 80 0.23 -11.95 -17.29
N GLN A 81 -0.94 -12.04 -16.68
CA GLN A 81 -1.95 -13.05 -16.98
C GLN A 81 -2.45 -12.93 -18.42
N ALA A 82 -2.73 -11.71 -18.88
CA ALA A 82 -3.14 -11.43 -20.24
C ALA A 82 -2.11 -11.85 -21.29
N GLN A 83 -0.82 -11.60 -21.04
CA GLN A 83 0.26 -12.04 -21.93
C GLN A 83 0.36 -13.57 -22.03
N LYS A 84 -0.01 -14.29 -20.97
CA LYS A 84 0.01 -15.77 -20.97
C LYS A 84 -1.20 -16.39 -21.64
N THR A 85 -2.38 -15.80 -21.43
CA THR A 85 -3.65 -16.34 -21.94
C THR A 85 -4.02 -15.80 -23.31
N GLY A 86 -3.39 -14.71 -23.76
CA GLY A 86 -3.84 -13.93 -24.92
C GLY A 86 -5.12 -13.13 -24.65
N VAL A 87 -5.58 -13.07 -23.39
CA VAL A 87 -6.84 -12.45 -22.97
C VAL A 87 -6.52 -11.31 -21.98
N ASP A 88 -6.40 -10.10 -22.51
CA ASP A 88 -6.41 -8.82 -21.80
C ASP A 88 -7.78 -8.49 -21.22
N VAL A 89 -7.92 -8.76 -19.92
CA VAL A 89 -9.09 -8.41 -19.11
C VAL A 89 -9.44 -6.91 -19.12
N ASN A 90 -8.52 -6.02 -19.50
CA ASN A 90 -8.79 -4.59 -19.66
C ASN A 90 -9.41 -4.25 -21.03
N ALA A 91 -9.20 -5.10 -22.04
CA ALA A 91 -9.84 -5.01 -23.34
C ALA A 91 -11.22 -5.70 -23.37
N ALA A 92 -11.51 -6.56 -22.39
CA ALA A 92 -12.79 -7.23 -22.25
C ALA A 92 -13.90 -6.23 -21.89
N ASP A 93 -14.98 -6.22 -22.68
CA ASP A 93 -16.19 -5.48 -22.31
C ASP A 93 -16.97 -6.30 -21.27
N SER A 94 -16.71 -5.99 -20.00
CA SER A 94 -17.36 -6.63 -18.85
C SER A 94 -18.88 -6.48 -18.83
N ALA A 95 -19.43 -5.46 -19.50
CA ALA A 95 -20.88 -5.23 -19.57
C ALA A 95 -21.54 -6.15 -20.61
N ASN A 96 -20.88 -6.36 -21.74
CA ASN A 96 -21.40 -7.19 -22.84
C ASN A 96 -20.86 -8.62 -22.86
N LYS A 97 -19.98 -8.99 -21.91
CA LYS A 97 -19.27 -10.29 -21.85
C LYS A 97 -18.60 -10.66 -23.18
N ALA A 98 -18.12 -9.65 -23.90
CA ALA A 98 -17.50 -9.82 -25.20
C ALA A 98 -16.01 -9.50 -25.10
N TYR A 99 -15.21 -10.33 -25.76
CA TYR A 99 -13.78 -10.10 -25.90
C TYR A 99 -13.52 -9.60 -27.33
N PRO A 100 -12.84 -8.46 -27.53
CA PRO A 100 -12.57 -7.95 -28.88
C PRO A 100 -11.71 -8.97 -29.64
N VAL A 101 -12.19 -9.37 -30.82
CA VAL A 101 -11.49 -10.28 -31.75
C VAL A 101 -10.47 -9.55 -32.60
#